data_AF-A0A6N2VWN1-F1
#
_entry.id   AF-A0A6N2VWN1-F1
#
_cell.length_a   1.000
_cell.length_b   1.000
_cell.length_c   1.000
_cell.angle_alpha   90.00
_cell.angle_beta   90.00
_cell.angle_gamma   90.00
#
_symmetry.space_group_name_H-M   'P 1'
#
loop_
_entity.id
_entity.type
_entity.pdbx_description
1 polymer ?
#
loop_
_entity_poly.entity_id
_entity_poly.type
_entity_poly.pdbx_seq_one_letter_code
_entity_poly.pdbx_strand_id
1 'polypeptide(L)'
;MRAKDQLYQYVEKRKQKIIDQYDRTLERINLSKGFESLISLMGDREMLLSIYGKSYDHNIKEILDIFSCIVDEMYQDNELFQNTTKEITHGCVIYSKGKYSIEFHSPVDWQGITVRYHGIIKPFMADAEKDYLKRLYKVKELTQKVIDKKNLKAFIDLAHLLYEKPYHTKNLITHIKRYFKVYHSIHDGLLRKTMIAIETGEERKRKIEKDTELFYIQQEEAKQLKEKADAALEIFKKLGWKITYKGILINDTICW
;
A
#
# COMPACT_ATOMS: atom_id res chain seq x y z
N MET A 1 -5.64 -72.51 1.07
CA MET A 1 -5.98 -71.61 -0.05
C MET A 1 -5.46 -72.27 -1.31
N ARG A 2 -6.28 -72.54 -2.34
CA ARG A 2 -5.82 -73.31 -3.52
C ARG A 2 -4.88 -72.42 -4.33
N ALA A 3 -3.85 -72.99 -4.96
CA ALA A 3 -2.87 -72.25 -5.76
C ALA A 3 -3.52 -71.31 -6.78
N LYS A 4 -4.68 -71.71 -7.32
CA LYS A 4 -5.52 -70.89 -8.21
C LYS A 4 -5.99 -69.58 -7.59
N ASP A 5 -6.38 -69.58 -6.31
CA ASP A 5 -6.90 -68.40 -5.61
C ASP A 5 -5.77 -67.41 -5.31
N GLN A 6 -4.56 -67.90 -5.00
CA GLN A 6 -3.38 -67.07 -4.81
C GLN A 6 -2.92 -66.41 -6.11
N LEU A 7 -2.97 -67.15 -7.22
CA LEU A 7 -2.65 -66.64 -8.55
C LEU A 7 -3.66 -65.57 -8.98
N TYR A 8 -4.94 -65.78 -8.70
CA TYR A 8 -6.00 -64.80 -8.97
C TYR A 8 -5.81 -63.51 -8.17
N GLN A 9 -5.55 -63.60 -6.86
CA GLN A 9 -5.28 -62.43 -6.01
C GLN A 9 -4.03 -61.65 -6.44
N TYR A 10 -2.99 -62.36 -6.89
CA TYR A 10 -1.78 -61.73 -7.41
C TYR A 10 -2.06 -60.93 -8.69
N VAL A 11 -2.82 -61.51 -9.62
CA VAL A 11 -3.21 -60.84 -10.87
C VAL A 11 -4.04 -59.59 -10.59
N GLU A 12 -5.04 -59.67 -9.70
CA GLU A 12 -5.88 -58.53 -9.35
C GLU A 12 -5.10 -57.41 -8.65
N LYS A 13 -4.19 -57.73 -7.72
CA LYS A 13 -3.30 -56.71 -7.12
C LYS A 13 -2.43 -56.02 -8.16
N ARG A 14 -1.92 -56.77 -9.14
CA ARG A 14 -1.06 -56.21 -10.20
C ARG A 14 -1.85 -55.32 -11.15
N LYS A 15 -3.08 -55.72 -11.49
CA LYS A 15 -4.02 -54.94 -12.28
C LYS A 15 -4.39 -53.62 -11.59
N GLN A 16 -4.74 -53.66 -10.30
CA GLN A 16 -5.04 -52.45 -9.54
C GLN A 16 -3.86 -51.49 -9.50
N LYS A 17 -2.65 -52.01 -9.27
CA LYS A 17 -1.43 -51.19 -9.23
C LYS A 17 -1.13 -50.49 -10.57
N ILE A 18 -1.44 -51.15 -11.69
CA ILE A 18 -1.31 -50.59 -13.04
C ILE A 18 -2.38 -49.51 -13.27
N ILE A 19 -3.63 -49.75 -12.87
CA ILE A 19 -4.73 -48.76 -12.96
C ILE A 19 -4.34 -47.50 -12.16
N ASP A 20 -3.90 -47.65 -10.91
CA ASP A 20 -3.49 -46.52 -10.07
C ASP A 20 -2.29 -45.74 -10.67
N GLN A 21 -1.43 -46.38 -11.46
CA GLN A 21 -0.35 -45.70 -12.18
C GLN A 21 -0.88 -44.95 -13.41
N TYR A 22 -1.81 -45.54 -14.16
CA TYR A 22 -2.45 -44.89 -15.31
C TYR A 22 -3.28 -43.68 -14.88
N ASP A 23 -4.06 -43.80 -13.81
CA ASP A 23 -4.89 -42.70 -13.30
C ASP A 23 -4.02 -41.52 -12.86
N ARG A 24 -2.94 -41.78 -12.11
CA ARG A 24 -1.96 -40.74 -11.75
C ARG A 24 -1.27 -40.12 -12.96
N THR A 25 -1.04 -40.88 -14.02
CA THR A 25 -0.43 -40.38 -15.25
C THR A 25 -1.42 -39.55 -16.07
N LEU A 26 -2.68 -39.97 -16.14
CA LEU A 26 -3.77 -39.22 -16.76
C LEU A 26 -4.09 -37.93 -16.01
N GLU A 27 -4.04 -37.95 -14.68
CA GLU A 27 -4.20 -36.76 -13.84
C GLU A 27 -3.04 -35.77 -14.10
N ARG A 28 -1.80 -36.26 -14.19
CA ARG A 28 -0.64 -35.45 -14.62
C ARG A 28 -0.76 -34.90 -16.05
N ILE A 29 -1.29 -35.68 -17.00
CA ILE A 29 -1.48 -35.27 -18.40
C ILE A 29 -2.66 -34.29 -18.54
N ASN A 30 -3.72 -34.46 -17.75
CA ASN A 30 -4.86 -33.54 -17.75
C ASN A 30 -4.51 -32.23 -17.06
N LEU A 31 -3.67 -32.29 -16.02
CA LEU A 31 -2.99 -31.11 -15.51
C LEU A 31 -2.16 -30.51 -16.66
N SER A 32 -1.34 -31.27 -17.39
CA SER A 32 -0.40 -30.76 -18.41
C SER A 32 -0.99 -30.07 -19.67
N LYS A 33 -2.26 -29.67 -19.70
CA LYS A 33 -2.91 -29.04 -20.86
C LYS A 33 -3.37 -27.59 -20.66
N GLY A 34 -2.93 -26.92 -19.60
CA GLY A 34 -3.26 -25.52 -19.35
C GLY A 34 -2.11 -24.74 -18.71
N PHE A 35 -2.23 -23.42 -18.68
CA PHE A 35 -1.25 -22.53 -18.07
C PHE A 35 -0.96 -22.88 -16.61
N GLU A 36 -1.96 -23.39 -15.87
CA GLU A 36 -1.83 -23.85 -14.49
C GLU A 36 -0.69 -24.86 -14.32
N SER A 37 -0.54 -25.79 -15.26
CA SER A 37 0.51 -26.80 -15.17
C SER A 37 1.84 -26.34 -15.72
N LEU A 38 1.85 -25.43 -16.70
CA LEU A 38 3.09 -24.77 -17.08
C LEU A 38 3.66 -24.00 -15.89
N ILE A 39 2.83 -23.21 -15.19
CA ILE A 39 3.24 -22.49 -13.97
C ILE A 39 3.70 -23.47 -12.89
N SER A 40 2.97 -24.57 -12.66
CA SER A 40 3.32 -25.58 -11.66
C SER A 40 4.69 -26.23 -11.97
N LEU A 41 4.94 -26.59 -13.23
CA LEU A 41 6.23 -27.14 -13.67
C LEU A 41 7.38 -26.13 -13.52
N MET A 42 7.10 -24.85 -13.77
CA MET A 42 8.09 -23.78 -13.55
C MET A 42 8.39 -23.51 -12.08
N GLY A 43 7.51 -23.91 -11.17
CA GLY A 43 7.74 -23.86 -9.73
C GLY A 43 8.40 -25.12 -9.16
N ASP A 44 8.55 -26.19 -9.95
CA ASP A 44 9.14 -27.45 -9.50
C ASP A 44 10.67 -27.38 -9.49
N ARG A 45 11.21 -27.16 -8.30
CA ARG A 45 12.65 -27.07 -8.07
C ARG A 45 13.39 -28.35 -8.44
N GLU A 46 12.83 -29.54 -8.18
CA GLU A 46 13.52 -30.80 -8.49
C GLU A 46 13.60 -31.00 -10.01
N MET A 47 12.54 -30.68 -10.73
CA MET A 47 12.54 -30.70 -12.19
C MET A 47 13.56 -29.71 -12.75
N LEU A 48 13.58 -28.46 -12.27
CA LEU A 48 14.53 -27.46 -12.76
C LEU A 48 15.99 -27.81 -12.41
N LEU A 49 16.25 -28.38 -11.24
CA LEU A 49 17.57 -28.92 -10.89
C LEU A 49 17.97 -30.08 -11.81
N SER A 50 17.02 -30.89 -12.28
CA SER A 50 17.30 -31.99 -13.22
C SER A 50 17.68 -31.50 -14.62
N ILE A 51 17.16 -30.33 -15.03
CA ILE A 51 17.42 -29.71 -16.34
C ILE A 51 18.71 -28.87 -16.30
N TYR A 52 18.86 -28.02 -15.28
CA TYR A 52 19.92 -27.02 -15.21
C TYR A 52 21.07 -27.37 -14.26
N GLY A 53 20.97 -28.48 -13.51
CA GLY A 53 22.02 -28.92 -12.58
C GLY A 53 22.39 -27.87 -11.51
N LYS A 54 23.65 -27.87 -11.07
CA LYS A 54 24.17 -26.90 -10.07
C LYS A 54 24.27 -25.45 -10.60
N SER A 55 24.13 -25.24 -11.91
CA SER A 55 24.12 -23.91 -12.55
C SER A 55 22.77 -23.20 -12.44
N TYR A 56 21.78 -23.81 -11.77
CA TYR A 56 20.44 -23.26 -11.59
C TYR A 56 20.41 -21.77 -11.19
N ASP A 57 21.21 -21.36 -10.20
CA ASP A 57 21.26 -19.96 -9.72
C ASP A 57 21.76 -18.96 -10.79
N HIS A 58 22.52 -19.44 -11.79
CA HIS A 58 23.01 -18.62 -12.91
C HIS A 58 21.97 -18.49 -14.04
N ASN A 59 20.92 -19.33 -14.04
CA ASN A 59 19.90 -19.40 -15.08
C ASN A 59 18.54 -18.86 -14.65
N ILE A 60 18.43 -18.27 -13.44
CA ILE A 60 17.18 -17.67 -12.94
C ILE A 60 16.60 -16.67 -13.93
N LYS A 61 17.46 -15.89 -14.62
CA LYS A 61 17.00 -14.94 -15.63
C LYS A 61 16.33 -15.63 -16.83
N GLU A 62 16.89 -16.72 -17.35
CA GLU A 62 16.29 -17.49 -18.45
C GLU A 62 14.95 -18.11 -18.02
N ILE A 63 14.86 -18.60 -16.78
CA ILE A 63 13.63 -19.11 -16.20
C ILE A 63 12.58 -18.00 -16.11
N LEU A 64 12.95 -16.80 -15.63
CA LEU A 64 12.05 -15.65 -15.59
C LEU A 64 11.66 -15.17 -16.99
N ASP A 65 12.56 -15.23 -17.97
CA ASP A 65 12.26 -14.89 -19.37
C ASP A 65 11.17 -15.83 -19.93
N ILE A 66 11.32 -17.15 -19.75
CA ILE A 66 10.31 -18.15 -20.15
C ILE A 66 9.00 -17.94 -19.38
N PHE A 67 9.08 -17.69 -18.07
CA PHE A 67 7.90 -17.43 -17.25
C PHE A 67 7.16 -16.20 -17.74
N SER A 68 7.89 -15.14 -18.12
CA SER A 68 7.29 -13.93 -18.67
C SER A 68 6.52 -14.19 -19.96
N CYS A 69 7.01 -15.07 -20.84
CA CYS A 69 6.29 -15.45 -22.05
C CYS A 69 4.96 -16.16 -21.74
N ILE A 70 4.94 -16.99 -20.70
CA ILE A 70 3.71 -17.64 -20.24
C ILE A 70 2.72 -16.60 -19.70
N VAL A 71 3.19 -15.69 -18.85
CA VAL A 71 2.34 -14.62 -18.29
C VAL A 71 1.80 -13.70 -19.40
N ASP A 72 2.63 -13.34 -20.39
CA ASP A 72 2.21 -12.52 -21.52
C ASP A 72 1.08 -13.20 -22.31
N GLU A 73 1.22 -14.49 -22.61
CA GLU A 73 0.20 -15.25 -23.34
C GLU A 73 -1.09 -15.44 -22.52
N MET A 74 -0.94 -15.73 -21.22
CA MET A 74 -2.07 -15.88 -20.29
C MET A 74 -2.93 -14.63 -20.20
N TYR A 75 -2.30 -13.46 -20.23
CA TYR A 75 -2.92 -12.18 -19.93
C TYR A 75 -2.97 -11.22 -21.11
N GLN A 76 -2.80 -11.72 -22.35
CA GLN A 76 -2.85 -10.89 -23.56
C GLN A 76 -4.13 -10.05 -23.68
N ASP A 77 -5.27 -10.59 -23.24
CA ASP A 77 -6.58 -9.92 -23.26
C ASP A 77 -6.94 -9.24 -21.92
N ASN A 78 -6.06 -9.30 -20.92
CA ASN A 78 -6.33 -8.74 -19.60
C ASN A 78 -5.91 -7.27 -19.52
N GLU A 79 -6.86 -6.40 -19.15
CA GLU A 79 -6.67 -4.95 -19.05
C GLU A 79 -5.49 -4.53 -18.16
N LEU A 80 -5.17 -5.32 -17.11
CA LEU A 80 -4.07 -5.06 -16.20
C LEU A 80 -2.69 -5.24 -16.84
N PHE A 81 -2.61 -6.09 -17.87
CA PHE A 81 -1.36 -6.47 -18.54
C PHE A 81 -1.22 -5.80 -19.91
N GLN A 82 -2.31 -5.27 -20.46
CA GLN A 82 -2.28 -4.51 -21.71
C GLN A 82 -1.55 -3.17 -21.55
N ASN A 83 -0.62 -2.89 -22.47
CA ASN A 83 0.19 -1.67 -22.54
C ASN A 83 1.05 -1.43 -21.28
N THR A 84 1.45 -2.49 -20.58
CA THR A 84 2.42 -2.41 -19.50
C THR A 84 3.84 -2.34 -20.06
N THR A 85 4.73 -1.63 -19.37
CA THR A 85 6.18 -1.84 -19.54
C THR A 85 6.59 -3.09 -18.78
N LYS A 86 7.38 -3.96 -19.43
CA LYS A 86 7.90 -5.20 -18.83
C LYS A 86 9.38 -5.04 -18.52
N GLU A 87 9.78 -5.36 -17.30
CA GLU A 87 11.17 -5.39 -16.85
C GLU A 87 11.46 -6.73 -16.17
N ILE A 88 12.61 -7.34 -16.49
CA ILE A 88 13.05 -8.61 -15.90
C ILE A 88 14.33 -8.35 -15.12
N THR A 89 14.26 -8.55 -13.81
CA THR A 89 15.39 -8.34 -12.89
C THR A 89 16.00 -9.67 -12.47
N HIS A 90 16.93 -9.67 -11.53
CA HIS A 90 17.57 -10.89 -11.03
C HIS A 90 16.60 -11.83 -10.29
N GLY A 91 15.41 -11.36 -9.86
CA GLY A 91 14.49 -12.17 -9.07
C GLY A 91 13.01 -11.99 -9.37
N CYS A 92 12.63 -11.14 -10.34
CA CYS A 92 11.23 -10.92 -10.68
C CYS A 92 11.00 -10.47 -12.12
N VAL A 93 9.80 -10.76 -12.62
CA VAL A 93 9.21 -10.13 -13.81
C VAL A 93 8.25 -9.04 -13.33
N ILE A 94 8.44 -7.81 -13.80
CA ILE A 94 7.67 -6.64 -13.37
C ILE A 94 6.87 -6.11 -14.56
N TYR A 95 5.55 -6.06 -14.39
CA TYR A 95 4.62 -5.40 -15.31
C TYR A 95 4.18 -4.08 -14.70
N SER A 96 4.47 -2.95 -15.33
CA SER A 96 4.13 -1.63 -14.81
C SER A 96 3.26 -0.82 -15.76
N LYS A 97 2.25 -0.14 -15.24
CA LYS A 97 1.36 0.75 -16.01
C LYS A 97 0.87 1.90 -15.15
N GLY A 98 1.24 3.11 -15.57
CA GLY A 98 0.87 4.35 -14.88
C GLY A 98 1.28 4.32 -13.40
N LYS A 99 0.29 4.26 -12.51
CA LYS A 99 0.50 4.28 -11.05
C LYS A 99 0.62 2.89 -10.42
N TYR A 100 0.65 1.79 -11.16
CA TYR A 100 0.76 0.47 -10.55
C TYR A 100 1.81 -0.43 -11.20
N SER A 101 2.24 -1.43 -10.43
CA SER A 101 3.03 -2.56 -10.92
C SER A 101 2.52 -3.88 -10.35
N ILE A 102 2.74 -4.95 -11.12
CA ILE A 102 2.54 -6.34 -10.72
C ILE A 102 3.89 -7.03 -10.88
N GLU A 103 4.46 -7.44 -9.76
CA GLU A 103 5.77 -8.08 -9.66
C GLU A 103 5.55 -9.57 -9.41
N PHE A 104 5.91 -10.42 -10.36
CA PHE A 104 5.99 -11.86 -10.19
C PHE A 104 7.39 -12.20 -9.72
N HIS A 105 7.52 -12.65 -8.48
CA HIS A 105 8.79 -13.12 -7.93
C HIS A 105 9.13 -14.50 -8.50
N SER A 106 10.41 -14.85 -8.42
CA SER A 106 10.96 -16.12 -8.92
C SER A 106 10.05 -17.30 -8.54
N PRO A 107 9.51 -18.06 -9.52
CA PRO A 107 8.59 -19.18 -9.27
C PRO A 107 9.21 -20.30 -8.40
N VAL A 108 10.52 -20.25 -8.20
CA VAL A 108 11.30 -21.27 -7.50
C VAL A 108 11.77 -20.79 -6.12
N ASP A 109 12.22 -19.54 -6.02
CA ASP A 109 12.77 -19.01 -4.75
C ASP A 109 11.67 -18.44 -3.88
N TRP A 110 10.70 -17.76 -4.51
CA TRP A 110 9.60 -17.12 -3.82
C TRP A 110 8.39 -17.07 -4.74
N GLN A 111 7.49 -18.05 -4.59
CA GLN A 111 6.17 -18.11 -5.25
C GLN A 111 5.25 -17.00 -4.72
N GLY A 112 5.62 -15.77 -5.03
CA GLY A 112 5.02 -14.55 -4.53
C GLY A 112 4.65 -13.63 -5.69
N ILE A 113 3.52 -12.96 -5.54
CA ILE A 113 3.13 -11.87 -6.43
C ILE A 113 2.96 -10.62 -5.57
N THR A 114 3.58 -9.53 -5.95
CA THR A 114 3.37 -8.22 -5.32
C THR A 114 2.60 -7.32 -6.27
N VAL A 115 1.40 -6.92 -5.86
CA VAL A 115 0.61 -5.89 -6.56
C VAL A 115 0.83 -4.57 -5.82
N ARG A 116 1.38 -3.59 -6.51
CA ARG A 116 1.77 -2.31 -5.92
C ARG A 116 1.05 -1.16 -6.59
N TYR A 117 0.41 -0.32 -5.78
CA TYR A 117 -0.04 1.00 -6.21
C TYR A 117 0.95 2.06 -5.71
N HIS A 118 1.40 2.94 -6.59
CA HIS A 118 2.40 3.95 -6.35
C HIS A 118 1.77 5.31 -6.07
N GLY A 119 2.42 6.11 -5.24
CA GLY A 119 2.12 7.53 -5.10
C GLY A 119 0.99 7.87 -4.11
N ILE A 120 0.47 6.90 -3.36
CA ILE A 120 -0.42 7.21 -2.24
C ILE A 120 0.41 7.76 -1.09
N ILE A 121 0.22 9.05 -0.81
CA ILE A 121 0.78 9.72 0.37
C ILE A 121 -0.40 10.15 1.23
N LYS A 122 -0.46 9.64 2.47
CA LYS A 122 -1.49 10.07 3.42
C LYS A 122 -1.30 11.56 3.72
N PRO A 123 -2.32 12.42 3.56
CA PRO A 123 -2.22 13.84 3.88
C PRO A 123 -1.89 14.02 5.37
N PHE A 124 -1.05 14.99 5.67
CA PHE A 124 -0.64 15.29 7.05
C PHE A 124 -1.70 16.12 7.79
N MET A 125 -1.99 15.70 9.04
CA MET A 125 -2.82 16.33 10.09
C MET A 125 -3.64 17.59 9.73
N ALA A 126 -4.78 17.40 9.07
CA ALA A 126 -5.75 18.47 8.79
C ALA A 126 -6.35 19.09 10.06
N ASP A 127 -6.58 18.29 11.10
CA ASP A 127 -7.23 18.76 12.34
C ASP A 127 -6.35 19.75 13.13
N ALA A 128 -5.04 19.50 13.19
CA ALA A 128 -4.11 20.38 13.89
C ALA A 128 -4.01 21.76 13.22
N GLU A 129 -4.00 21.83 11.89
CA GLU A 129 -3.97 23.10 11.14
C GLU A 129 -5.28 23.88 11.31
N LYS A 130 -6.42 23.16 11.34
CA LYS A 130 -7.74 23.76 11.58
C LYS A 130 -7.83 24.40 12.97
N ASP A 131 -7.36 23.72 14.00
CA ASP A 131 -7.34 24.26 15.36
C ASP A 131 -6.37 25.44 15.50
N TYR A 132 -5.21 25.38 14.83
CA TYR A 132 -4.25 26.47 14.79
C TYR A 132 -4.85 27.74 14.14
N LEU A 133 -5.50 27.61 12.98
CA LEU A 133 -6.17 28.72 12.30
C LEU A 133 -7.28 29.33 13.15
N LYS A 134 -8.13 28.50 13.77
CA LYS A 134 -9.19 28.96 14.68
C LYS A 134 -8.63 29.84 15.81
N ARG A 135 -7.47 29.45 16.34
CA ARG A 135 -6.77 30.21 17.38
C ARG A 135 -6.24 31.54 16.86
N LEU A 136 -5.63 31.56 15.68
CA LEU A 136 -5.14 32.80 15.04
C LEU A 136 -6.27 33.78 14.73
N TYR A 137 -7.41 33.32 14.22
CA TYR A 137 -8.58 34.17 14.00
C TYR A 137 -9.07 34.80 15.30
N LYS A 138 -9.02 34.06 16.42
CA LYS A 138 -9.37 34.61 17.72
C LYS A 138 -8.37 35.65 18.21
N VAL A 139 -7.06 35.44 18.00
CA VAL A 139 -6.01 36.43 18.28
C VAL A 139 -6.26 37.71 17.46
N LYS A 140 -6.56 37.59 16.17
CA LYS A 140 -6.88 38.72 15.28
C LYS A 140 -8.08 39.51 15.81
N GLU A 141 -9.19 38.84 16.09
CA GLU A 141 -10.43 39.47 16.60
C GLU A 141 -10.19 40.26 17.89
N LEU A 142 -9.50 39.65 18.86
CA LEU A 142 -9.22 40.28 20.15
C LEU A 142 -8.24 41.45 20.01
N THR A 143 -7.17 41.28 19.23
CA THR A 143 -6.19 42.33 18.98
C THR A 143 -6.84 43.56 18.34
N GLN A 144 -7.72 43.35 17.34
CA GLN A 144 -8.46 44.43 16.69
C GLN A 144 -9.38 45.17 17.69
N LYS A 145 -10.09 44.44 18.56
CA LYS A 145 -10.92 45.05 19.62
C LYS A 145 -10.10 45.88 20.62
N VAL A 146 -8.87 45.48 20.91
CA VAL A 146 -7.97 46.26 21.78
C VAL A 146 -7.50 47.53 21.09
N ILE A 147 -7.06 47.44 19.83
CA ILE A 147 -6.53 48.57 19.07
C ILE A 147 -7.64 49.60 18.80
N ASP A 148 -8.77 49.16 18.24
CA ASP A 148 -9.81 50.07 17.74
C ASP A 148 -10.73 50.59 18.86
N LYS A 149 -11.07 49.72 19.81
CA LYS A 149 -12.11 49.99 20.82
C LYS A 149 -11.56 50.14 22.23
N LYS A 150 -10.23 50.08 22.41
CA LYS A 150 -9.55 50.12 23.72
C LYS A 150 -10.18 49.16 24.74
N ASN A 151 -10.63 48.00 24.28
CA ASN A 151 -11.44 47.08 25.08
C ASN A 151 -10.56 46.28 26.06
N LEU A 152 -10.68 46.60 27.36
CA LEU A 152 -9.91 45.96 28.43
C LEU A 152 -10.22 44.45 28.57
N LYS A 153 -11.47 44.04 28.38
CA LYS A 153 -11.84 42.62 28.46
C LYS A 153 -11.20 41.83 27.32
N ALA A 154 -11.21 42.37 26.11
CA ALA A 154 -10.52 41.76 24.96
C ALA A 154 -9.01 41.66 25.19
N PHE A 155 -8.40 42.66 25.85
CA PHE A 155 -6.98 42.61 26.23
C PHE A 155 -6.68 41.49 27.23
N ILE A 156 -7.55 41.31 28.22
CA ILE A 156 -7.43 40.22 29.20
C ILE A 156 -7.59 38.86 28.52
N ASP A 157 -8.60 38.70 27.67
CA ASP A 157 -8.86 37.47 26.93
C ASP A 157 -7.71 37.14 25.96
N LEU A 158 -7.11 38.16 25.33
CA LEU A 158 -5.93 37.98 24.46
C LEU A 158 -4.73 37.50 25.27
N ALA A 159 -4.53 38.06 26.47
CA ALA A 159 -3.50 37.59 27.38
C ALA A 159 -3.71 36.11 27.74
N HIS A 160 -4.96 35.72 28.03
CA HIS A 160 -5.36 34.33 28.26
C HIS A 160 -4.98 33.43 27.09
N LEU A 161 -5.34 33.83 25.88
CA LEU A 161 -5.14 33.04 24.67
C LEU A 161 -3.67 32.82 24.29
N LEU A 162 -2.82 33.85 24.41
CA LEU A 162 -1.41 33.79 24.00
C LEU A 162 -0.50 33.05 24.99
N TYR A 163 -0.95 32.88 26.24
CA TYR A 163 -0.15 32.30 27.31
C TYR A 163 -0.95 31.18 27.97
N GLU A 164 -1.01 30.04 27.29
CA GLU A 164 -1.85 28.88 27.60
C GLU A 164 -1.40 28.07 28.82
N LYS A 165 -0.25 28.40 29.43
CA LYS A 165 0.15 27.66 30.63
C LYS A 165 -0.77 28.02 31.80
N PRO A 166 -1.29 27.02 32.54
CA PRO A 166 -2.01 27.20 33.78
C PRO A 166 -0.98 27.52 34.87
N TYR A 167 -0.29 28.65 34.75
CA TYR A 167 0.31 29.23 35.93
C TYR A 167 -0.85 29.83 36.73
N HIS A 168 -1.50 28.96 37.52
CA HIS A 168 -2.23 29.32 38.72
C HIS A 168 -1.27 29.91 39.77
N THR A 169 -0.25 30.66 39.35
CA THR A 169 0.55 31.43 40.27
C THR A 169 -0.31 32.62 40.65
N LYS A 170 -0.80 32.62 41.89
CA LYS A 170 -1.36 33.80 42.57
C LYS A 170 -0.36 34.97 42.66
N ASN A 171 0.80 34.86 42.01
CA ASN A 171 1.85 35.85 41.99
C ASN A 171 1.46 36.99 41.04
N LEU A 172 1.18 38.14 41.65
CA LEU A 172 0.85 39.40 41.00
C LEU A 172 1.90 39.81 39.94
N ILE A 173 3.19 39.57 40.20
CA ILE A 173 4.29 39.95 39.30
C ILE A 173 4.19 39.15 37.99
N THR A 174 3.85 37.86 38.04
CA THR A 174 3.69 37.03 36.84
C THR A 174 2.49 37.48 36.00
N HIS A 175 1.38 37.83 36.66
CA HIS A 175 0.21 38.39 35.99
C HIS A 175 0.52 39.72 35.29
N ILE A 176 1.21 40.63 35.98
CA ILE A 176 1.61 41.92 35.41
C ILE A 176 2.54 41.73 34.22
N LYS A 177 3.57 40.87 34.33
CA LYS A 177 4.51 40.57 33.23
C LYS A 177 3.80 40.06 31.98
N ARG A 178 2.78 39.21 32.14
CA ARG A 178 1.96 38.71 31.03
C ARG A 178 1.30 39.84 30.25
N TYR A 179 0.64 40.76 30.95
CA TYR A 179 -0.04 41.90 30.32
C TYR A 179 0.94 42.83 29.63
N PHE A 180 2.09 43.15 30.24
CA PHE A 180 3.14 43.92 29.57
C PHE A 180 3.61 43.25 28.28
N LYS A 181 3.79 41.92 28.28
CA LYS A 181 4.21 41.19 27.09
C LYS A 181 3.17 41.24 25.96
N VAL A 182 1.88 41.19 26.29
CA VAL A 182 0.78 41.38 25.32
C VAL A 182 0.80 42.80 24.76
N TYR A 183 0.93 43.82 25.63
CA TYR A 183 1.03 45.21 25.22
C TYR A 183 2.19 45.43 24.25
N HIS A 184 3.39 44.95 24.59
CA HIS A 184 4.55 45.01 23.69
C HIS A 184 4.30 44.27 22.38
N SER A 185 3.70 43.07 22.43
CA SER A 185 3.40 42.31 21.21
C SER A 185 2.47 43.09 20.27
N ILE A 186 1.43 43.73 20.81
CA ILE A 186 0.51 44.58 20.04
C ILE A 186 1.27 45.74 19.39
N HIS A 187 2.10 46.43 20.17
CA HIS A 187 2.93 47.53 19.67
C HIS A 187 3.93 47.07 18.60
N ASP A 188 4.47 45.86 18.73
CA ASP A 188 5.40 45.22 17.79
C ASP A 188 4.70 44.59 16.57
N GLY A 189 3.45 44.99 16.30
CA GLY A 189 2.70 44.58 15.12
C GLY A 189 2.11 43.18 15.18
N LEU A 190 1.67 42.71 16.36
CA LEU A 190 0.98 41.42 16.53
C LEU A 190 -0.15 41.21 15.52
N LEU A 191 -0.95 42.25 15.26
CA LEU A 191 -2.05 42.17 14.30
C LEU A 191 -1.55 41.81 12.90
N ARG A 192 -0.53 42.52 12.40
CA ARG A 192 0.08 42.26 11.08
C ARG A 192 0.69 40.86 11.03
N LYS A 193 1.44 40.45 12.05
CA LYS A 193 2.05 39.11 12.14
C LYS A 193 0.99 38.01 12.13
N THR A 194 -0.12 38.22 12.85
CA THR A 194 -1.24 37.27 12.91
C THR A 194 -1.96 37.18 11.56
N MET A 195 -2.16 38.30 10.86
CA MET A 195 -2.78 38.29 9.53
C MET A 195 -1.95 37.51 8.52
N ILE A 196 -0.63 37.72 8.47
CA ILE A 196 0.28 36.95 7.62
C ILE A 196 0.19 35.46 7.95
N ALA A 197 0.21 35.11 9.25
CA ALA A 197 0.11 33.72 9.67
C ALA A 197 -1.22 33.06 9.29
N ILE A 198 -2.33 33.80 9.30
CA ILE A 198 -3.64 33.33 8.81
C ILE A 198 -3.58 33.08 7.31
N GLU A 199 -3.07 34.02 6.51
CA GLU A 199 -2.96 33.87 5.05
C GLU A 199 -2.15 32.64 4.67
N THR A 200 -0.97 32.46 5.29
CA THR A 200 -0.13 31.28 5.09
C THR A 200 -0.83 30.00 5.54
N GLY A 201 -1.53 30.02 6.69
CA GLY A 201 -2.27 28.85 7.18
C GLY A 201 -3.45 28.46 6.28
N GLU A 202 -4.21 29.43 5.75
CA GLU A 202 -5.31 29.18 4.80
C GLU A 202 -4.80 28.61 3.47
N GLU A 203 -3.62 29.03 3.00
CA GLU A 203 -2.98 28.42 1.84
C GLU A 203 -2.58 26.97 2.11
N ARG A 204 -1.96 26.69 3.27
CA ARG A 204 -1.62 25.31 3.68
C ARG A 204 -2.86 24.45 3.83
N LYS A 205 -3.92 24.96 4.46
CA LYS A 205 -5.20 24.26 4.62
C LYS A 205 -5.80 23.88 3.26
N ARG A 206 -5.87 24.82 2.31
CA ARG A 206 -6.36 24.54 0.95
C ARG A 206 -5.52 23.49 0.24
N LYS A 207 -4.20 23.50 0.44
CA LYS A 207 -3.31 22.45 -0.09
C LYS A 207 -3.62 21.09 0.54
N ILE A 208 -3.73 21.01 1.86
CA ILE A 208 -4.08 19.79 2.59
C ILE A 208 -5.45 19.24 2.14
N GLU A 209 -6.45 20.11 1.96
CA GLU A 209 -7.78 19.72 1.48
C GLU A 209 -7.70 19.10 0.07
N LYS A 210 -6.99 19.75 -0.87
CA LYS A 210 -6.76 19.20 -2.22
C LYS A 210 -6.00 17.88 -2.19
N ASP A 211 -4.94 17.80 -1.40
CA ASP A 211 -4.14 16.57 -1.25
C ASP A 211 -4.99 15.45 -0.63
N THR A 212 -5.94 15.80 0.24
CA THR A 212 -6.90 14.87 0.86
C THR A 212 -7.93 14.35 -0.13
N GLU A 213 -8.51 15.22 -0.94
CA GLU A 213 -9.41 14.82 -2.03
C GLU A 213 -8.70 13.89 -3.01
N LEU A 214 -7.49 14.26 -3.44
CA LEU A 214 -6.68 13.44 -4.34
C LEU A 214 -6.35 12.09 -3.71
N PHE A 215 -6.03 12.05 -2.41
CA PHE A 215 -5.78 10.82 -1.68
C PHE A 215 -6.98 9.88 -1.72
N TYR A 216 -8.20 10.36 -1.45
CA TYR A 216 -9.40 9.51 -1.49
C TYR A 216 -9.69 8.99 -2.90
N ILE A 217 -9.49 9.80 -3.93
CA ILE A 217 -9.61 9.35 -5.33
C ILE A 217 -8.60 8.23 -5.62
N GLN A 218 -7.34 8.42 -5.23
CA GLN A 218 -6.30 7.40 -5.41
C GLN A 218 -6.56 6.13 -4.61
N GLN A 219 -7.19 6.23 -3.42
CA GLN A 219 -7.60 5.05 -2.66
C GLN A 219 -8.67 4.24 -3.39
N GLU A 220 -9.65 4.91 -3.97
CA GLU A 220 -10.70 4.22 -4.73
C GLU A 220 -10.12 3.55 -5.98
N GLU A 221 -9.22 4.22 -6.70
CA GLU A 221 -8.46 3.63 -7.82
C GLU A 221 -7.66 2.39 -7.37
N ALA A 222 -6.97 2.47 -6.23
CA ALA A 222 -6.18 1.37 -5.68
C ALA A 222 -7.05 0.18 -5.23
N LYS A 223 -8.24 0.45 -4.69
CA LYS A 223 -9.21 -0.59 -4.32
C LYS A 223 -9.75 -1.32 -5.56
N GLN A 224 -10.10 -0.59 -6.61
CA GLN A 224 -10.51 -1.17 -7.90
C GLN A 224 -9.38 -2.01 -8.51
N LEU A 225 -8.14 -1.54 -8.44
CA LEU A 225 -6.97 -2.33 -8.86
C LEU A 225 -6.88 -3.65 -8.09
N LYS A 226 -7.05 -3.60 -6.77
CA LYS A 226 -7.04 -4.81 -5.93
C LYS A 226 -8.10 -5.81 -6.38
N GLU A 227 -9.34 -5.37 -6.58
CA GLU A 227 -10.44 -6.25 -7.02
C GLU A 227 -10.17 -6.87 -8.40
N LYS A 228 -9.69 -6.07 -9.36
CA LYS A 228 -9.27 -6.58 -10.68
C LYS A 228 -8.13 -7.59 -10.56
N ALA A 229 -7.15 -7.32 -9.70
CA ALA A 229 -6.00 -8.20 -9.49
C ALA A 229 -6.38 -9.50 -8.76
N ASP A 230 -7.27 -9.45 -7.77
CA ASP A 230 -7.82 -10.64 -7.11
C ASP A 230 -8.47 -11.59 -8.14
N ALA A 231 -9.26 -11.03 -9.07
CA ALA A 231 -9.88 -11.82 -10.14
C ALA A 231 -8.85 -12.37 -11.15
N ALA A 232 -7.92 -11.52 -11.60
CA ALA A 232 -6.93 -11.90 -12.62
C ALA A 232 -5.92 -12.94 -12.10
N LEU A 233 -5.53 -12.87 -10.84
CA LEU A 233 -4.48 -13.69 -10.24
C LEU A 233 -5.01 -14.92 -9.50
N GLU A 234 -6.30 -15.22 -9.59
CA GLU A 234 -6.95 -16.34 -8.88
C GLU A 234 -6.30 -17.70 -9.22
N ILE A 235 -5.81 -17.88 -10.46
CA ILE A 235 -5.06 -19.07 -10.86
C ILE A 235 -3.81 -19.27 -9.97
N PHE A 236 -3.02 -18.23 -9.77
CA PHE A 236 -1.82 -18.30 -8.95
C PHE A 236 -2.14 -18.61 -7.49
N LYS A 237 -3.22 -18.03 -6.97
CA LYS A 237 -3.70 -18.33 -5.62
C LYS A 237 -4.10 -19.80 -5.46
N LYS A 238 -4.78 -20.40 -6.44
CA LYS A 238 -5.09 -21.84 -6.46
C LYS A 238 -3.85 -22.71 -6.49
N LEU A 239 -2.80 -22.26 -7.17
CA LEU A 239 -1.49 -22.90 -7.22
C LEU A 239 -0.64 -22.67 -5.95
N GLY A 240 -1.18 -21.97 -4.94
CA GLY A 240 -0.51 -21.75 -3.66
C GLY A 240 0.40 -20.53 -3.60
N TRP A 241 0.42 -19.67 -4.62
CA TRP A 241 1.24 -18.47 -4.61
C TRP A 241 0.69 -17.43 -3.63
N LYS A 242 1.62 -16.73 -2.96
CA LYS A 242 1.27 -15.68 -2.01
C LYS A 242 1.13 -14.33 -2.71
N ILE A 243 -0.08 -13.79 -2.74
CA ILE A 243 -0.35 -12.45 -3.28
C ILE A 243 -0.25 -11.42 -2.15
N THR A 244 0.57 -10.39 -2.34
CA THR A 244 0.78 -9.30 -1.39
C THR A 244 0.42 -7.96 -2.04
N TYR A 245 -0.32 -7.11 -1.33
CA TYR A 245 -0.71 -5.79 -1.80
C TYR A 245 0.09 -4.71 -1.08
N LYS A 246 0.64 -3.75 -1.84
CA LYS A 246 1.45 -2.65 -1.31
C LYS A 246 0.95 -1.31 -1.81
N GLY A 247 0.99 -0.30 -0.94
CA GLY A 247 0.49 1.04 -1.23
C GLY A 247 -1.04 1.12 -1.32
N ILE A 248 -1.76 0.14 -0.78
CA ILE A 248 -3.23 0.09 -0.73
C ILE A 248 -3.64 0.10 0.75
N LEU A 249 -4.64 0.92 1.11
CA LEU A 249 -5.21 0.88 2.45
C LEU A 249 -6.09 -0.37 2.63
N ILE A 250 -5.79 -1.13 3.67
CA ILE A 250 -6.59 -2.26 4.13
C ILE A 250 -6.84 -2.04 5.62
N ASN A 251 -8.12 -1.94 6.02
CA ASN A 251 -8.53 -1.71 7.42
C ASN A 251 -7.78 -0.54 8.09
N ASP A 252 -7.85 0.66 7.50
CA ASP A 252 -7.20 1.90 7.99
C ASP A 252 -5.66 1.87 8.10
N THR A 253 -5.02 0.80 7.61
CA THR A 253 -3.57 0.66 7.56
C THR A 253 -3.09 0.58 6.11
N ILE A 254 -2.09 1.38 5.74
CA ILE A 254 -1.41 1.23 4.45
C ILE A 254 -0.52 -0.01 4.56
N CYS A 255 -0.73 -0.99 3.69
CA CYS A 255 0.20 -2.12 3.56
C CYS A 255 1.46 -1.65 2.83
N TRP A 256 2.62 -1.80 3.47
CA TRP A 256 3.93 -1.37 2.95
C TRP A 256 4.77 -2.56 2.43
#